data_AF-A0A537EMI4-F1
#
_entry.id   AF-A0A537EMI4-F1
#
_cell.length_a   1.000
_cell.length_b   1.000
_cell.length_c   1.000
_cell.angle_alpha   90.00
_cell.angle_beta   90.00
_cell.angle_gamma   90.00
#
_symmetry.space_group_name_H-M   'P 1'
#
loop_
_entity.id
_entity.type
_entity.pdbx_description
1 polymer ?
#
loop_
_entity_poly.entity_id
_entity_poly.type
_entity_poly.pdbx_seq_one_letter_code
_entity_poly.pdbx_strand_id
1 'polypeptide(L)' 'MRLVECVPNFSEGQRREVIESITDAIRKTPGVMLLDVESNPDHNRSVISFVG' A
#
# COMPACT_ATOMS: atom_id res chain seq x y z
N MET A 1 7.70 4.77 -22.28
CA MET A 1 6.69 4.81 -21.20
C MET A 1 7.36 5.41 -19.98
N ARG A 2 6.73 6.36 -19.27
CA ARG A 2 7.25 6.87 -17.99
C ARG A 2 6.40 6.22 -16.89
N LEU A 3 7.06 5.61 -15.91
CA LEU A 3 6.45 5.00 -14.74
C LEU A 3 6.78 5.88 -13.53
N VAL A 4 5.83 6.07 -12.62
CA VAL A 4 6.07 6.73 -11.33
C VAL A 4 5.80 5.74 -10.22
N GLU A 5 6.69 5.70 -9.23
CA GLU A 5 6.46 4.96 -7.98
C GLU A 5 5.85 5.89 -6.93
N CYS A 6 4.81 5.40 -6.27
CA CYS A 6 4.18 6.03 -5.11
C CYS A 6 4.40 5.14 -3.88
N VAL A 7 4.92 5.73 -2.79
CA VAL A 7 5.28 5.01 -1.55
C VAL A 7 4.56 5.62 -0.34
N PRO A 8 3.21 5.60 -0.27
CA PRO A 8 2.49 6.12 0.88
C PRO A 8 2.81 5.36 2.17
N ASN A 9 2.80 6.12 3.26
CA ASN A 9 2.89 5.62 4.62
C ASN A 9 1.52 5.78 5.30
N PHE A 10 0.98 4.69 5.82
CA PHE A 10 -0.27 4.68 6.58
C PHE A 10 0.03 4.41 8.06
N SER A 11 -0.61 5.17 8.96
CA SER A 11 -0.52 4.97 10.42
C SER A 11 -1.46 3.85 10.90
N GLU A 12 -1.33 2.70 10.26
CA GLU A 12 -2.00 1.44 10.58
C GLU A 12 -1.01 0.32 10.28
N GLY A 13 -0.75 -0.57 11.24
CA GLY A 13 0.18 -1.70 11.07
C GLY A 13 -0.29 -2.98 11.76
N GLN A 14 -1.51 -3.01 12.28
CA GLN A 14 -2.02 -4.09 13.14
C GLN A 14 -3.29 -4.74 12.58
N ARG A 15 -4.27 -3.92 12.18
CA ARG A 15 -5.58 -4.36 11.68
C ARG A 15 -5.46 -4.79 10.23
N ARG A 16 -5.30 -6.09 10.03
CA ARG A 16 -5.10 -6.68 8.71
C ARG A 16 -6.24 -6.36 7.75
N GLU A 17 -7.48 -6.33 8.22
CA GLU A 17 -8.66 -5.98 7.42
C GLU A 17 -8.63 -4.54 6.88
N VAL A 18 -8.04 -3.61 7.64
CA VAL A 18 -7.87 -2.21 7.22
C VAL A 18 -6.76 -2.10 6.17
N ILE A 19 -5.62 -2.77 6.40
CA ILE A 19 -4.50 -2.81 5.46
C ILE A 19 -4.93 -3.46 4.14
N GLU A 20 -5.63 -4.59 4.21
CA GLU A 20 -6.19 -5.27 3.04
C GLU A 20 -7.13 -4.34 2.26
N SER A 21 -8.05 -3.63 2.95
CA SER A 21 -8.95 -2.66 2.30
C SER A 21 -8.21 -1.55 1.56
N ILE A 22 -7.09 -1.04 2.12
CA ILE A 22 -6.23 -0.04 1.47
C ILE A 22 -5.58 -0.63 0.21
N THR A 23 -4.96 -1.81 0.34
CA THR A 23 -4.27 -2.46 -0.79
C THR A 23 -5.24 -2.85 -1.91
N ASP A 24 -6.47 -3.22 -1.57
CA ASP A 24 -7.54 -3.53 -2.51
C ASP A 24 -7.94 -2.31 -3.32
N ALA A 25 -8.03 -1.13 -2.69
CA ALA A 25 -8.32 0.12 -3.39
C ALA A 25 -7.22 0.44 -4.43
N ILE A 26 -5.95 0.21 -4.07
CA ILE A 26 -4.82 0.37 -4.97
C ILE A 26 -4.91 -0.64 -6.13
N ARG A 27 -5.11 -1.93 -5.85
CA ARG A 27 -5.23 -2.99 -6.87
C ARG A 27 -6.39 -2.77 -7.85
N LYS A 28 -7.49 -2.16 -7.39
CA LYS A 28 -8.68 -1.87 -8.21
C LYS A 28 -8.51 -0.62 -9.07
N THR A 29 -7.45 0.17 -8.88
CA THR A 29 -7.20 1.40 -9.65
C THR A 29 -6.63 1.04 -11.03
N PRO A 30 -7.30 1.40 -12.15
CA PRO A 30 -6.82 1.09 -13.49
C PRO A 30 -5.43 1.69 -13.78
N GLY A 31 -4.56 0.91 -14.39
CA GLY A 31 -3.20 1.34 -14.75
C GLY A 31 -2.19 1.31 -13.60
N VAL A 32 -2.63 0.98 -12.37
CA VAL A 32 -1.76 0.87 -11.20
C VAL A 32 -1.45 -0.59 -10.88
N MET A 33 -0.20 -0.85 -10.49
CA MET A 33 0.29 -2.14 -10.03
C MET A 33 0.86 -2.01 -8.62
N LEU A 34 0.27 -2.73 -7.67
CA LEU A 34 0.82 -2.88 -6.33
C LEU A 34 2.13 -3.69 -6.38
N LEU A 35 3.19 -3.15 -5.79
CA LEU A 35 4.52 -3.77 -5.76
C LEU A 35 4.79 -4.44 -4.42
N ASP A 36 4.58 -3.73 -3.31
CA ASP A 36 4.92 -4.23 -1.98
C ASP A 36 4.01 -3.64 -0.88
N VAL A 37 3.89 -4.38 0.21
CA VAL A 37 3.14 -4.02 1.43
C VAL A 37 3.95 -4.47 2.63
N GLU A 38 4.67 -3.54 3.26
CA GLU A 38 5.40 -3.80 4.49
C GLU A 38 4.63 -3.23 5.68
N SER A 39 4.31 -4.06 6.67
CA SER A 39 3.57 -3.64 7.87
C SER A 39 4.34 -3.96 9.14
N ASN A 40 4.43 -2.98 10.03
CA ASN A 40 5.12 -3.09 11.31
C ASN A 40 4.14 -2.78 12.46
N PRO A 41 3.73 -3.80 13.24
CA PRO A 41 2.82 -3.65 14.38
C PRO A 41 3.38 -2.80 15.52
N ASP A 42 4.68 -2.90 15.79
CA ASP A 42 5.36 -2.17 16.89
C ASP A 42 5.35 -0.66 16.66
N HIS A 43 5.37 -0.23 15.40
CA HIS A 43 5.27 1.18 15.00
C HIS A 43 3.87 1.60 14.53
N ASN A 44 2.89 0.68 14.52
CA ASN A 44 1.56 0.87 13.92
C ASN A 44 1.62 1.56 12.55
N ARG A 45 2.45 1.01 11.65
CA ARG A 45 2.76 1.62 10.35
C ARG A 45 2.73 0.57 9.24
N SER A 46 2.18 0.95 8.09
CA SER A 46 2.31 0.23 6.83
C SER A 46 2.90 1.15 5.76
N VAL A 47 3.93 0.67 5.08
CA VAL A 47 4.52 1.28 3.88
C VAL A 47 4.06 0.47 2.69
N ILE A 48 3.46 1.13 1.71
CA ILE A 48 2.89 0.46 0.54
C ILE A 48 3.52 1.06 -0.71
N SER A 49 4.09 0.25 -1.59
CA SER A 49 4.65 0.69 -2.87
C SER A 49 3.76 0.25 -4.03
N PHE A 50 3.51 1.14 -4.97
CA PHE A 50 2.85 0.84 -6.24
C PHE A 50 3.34 1.74 -7.37
N VAL A 51 3.19 1.28 -8.61
CA VAL A 51 3.57 2.01 -9.83
C VAL A 51 2.41 2.14 -10.79
N GLY A 52 2.43 3.20 -11.61
CA GLY A 52 1.46 3.46 -12.68
C GLY A 52 1.86 4.64 -13.54
#